data_AF-Q2CDY9-F1
#
_entry.id   AF-Q2CDY9-F1
#
_cell.length_a   1.000
_cell.length_b   1.000
_cell.length_c   1.000
_cell.angle_alpha   90.00
_cell.angle_beta   90.00
_cell.angle_gamma   90.00
#
_symmetry.space_group_name_H-M   'P 1'
#
loop_
_entity.id
_entity.type
_entity.pdbx_description
1 polymer ?
#
loop_
_entity_poly.entity_id
_entity_poly.type
_entity_poly.pdbx_seq_one_letter_code
_entity_poly.pdbx_strand_id
1 'polypeptide(L)'
;MGEAKIATCCYCGTRAALVLKGQGRHELACATCGAPLHDMKRLRADVPHPAPPKPGPPRPKPGGWKGRKVKKIKKKSLKRKVFGEVFDMIEDLFD
;
A
#
# COMPACT_ATOMS: atom_id res chain seq x y z
N MET A 1 -38.04 6.85 -0.85
CA MET A 1 -36.80 6.08 -1.11
C MET A 1 -36.30 5.58 0.23
N GLY A 2 -36.24 4.25 0.44
CA GLY A 2 -35.88 3.68 1.74
C GLY A 2 -34.39 3.85 2.06
N GLU A 3 -34.06 4.12 3.32
CA GLU A 3 -32.68 4.22 3.80
C GLU A 3 -32.01 2.84 3.79
N ALA A 4 -30.86 2.73 3.13
CA ALA A 4 -30.04 1.52 3.14
C ALA A 4 -29.10 1.55 4.36
N LYS A 5 -29.26 0.61 5.29
CA LYS A 5 -28.41 0.47 6.46
C LYS A 5 -27.50 -0.73 6.30
N ILE A 6 -26.21 -0.55 6.57
CA ILE A 6 -25.26 -1.65 6.57
C ILE A 6 -25.29 -2.32 7.94
N ALA A 7 -25.56 -3.62 7.97
CA ALA A 7 -25.51 -4.44 9.17
C ALA A 7 -24.49 -5.58 9.01
N THR A 8 -23.94 -6.01 10.14
CA THR A 8 -23.05 -7.18 10.22
C THR A 8 -23.67 -8.17 11.22
N CYS A 9 -23.77 -9.44 10.84
CA CYS A 9 -24.27 -10.48 11.74
C CYS A 9 -23.23 -10.79 12.82
N CYS A 10 -23.61 -10.68 14.09
CA CYS A 10 -22.73 -11.02 15.22
C CYS A 10 -22.39 -12.52 15.32
N TYR A 11 -23.16 -13.38 14.65
CA TYR A 11 -22.95 -14.83 14.69
C TYR A 11 -21.98 -15.31 13.61
N CYS A 12 -22.29 -15.05 12.33
CA CYS A 12 -21.50 -15.56 11.21
C CYS A 12 -20.59 -14.50 10.55
N GLY A 13 -20.63 -13.24 11.00
CA GLY A 13 -19.80 -12.15 10.45
C GLY A 13 -20.25 -11.63 9.08
N THR A 14 -21.33 -12.16 8.51
CA THR A 14 -21.82 -11.72 7.19
C THR A 14 -22.24 -10.25 7.21
N ARG A 15 -21.75 -9.48 6.24
CA ARG A 15 -22.07 -8.06 6.07
C ARG A 15 -23.08 -7.88 4.93
N ALA A 16 -24.20 -7.22 5.21
CA ALA A 16 -25.26 -6.98 4.23
C ALA A 16 -25.77 -5.53 4.28
N ALA A 17 -26.16 -4.99 3.13
CA ALA A 17 -26.91 -3.74 3.04
C ALA A 17 -28.40 -4.06 3.09
N LEU A 18 -29.05 -3.67 4.19
CA LEU A 18 -30.46 -3.93 4.44
C LEU A 18 -31.26 -2.67 4.08
N VAL A 19 -32.23 -2.82 3.18
CA VAL A 19 -33.15 -1.74 2.78
C VAL A 19 -34.49 -2.00 3.44
N LEU A 20 -34.89 -1.13 4.36
CA LEU A 20 -36.20 -1.21 5.01
C LEU A 20 -37.28 -0.81 4.01
N LYS A 21 -38.07 -1.77 3.54
CA LYS A 21 -39.22 -1.55 2.65
C LYS A 21 -40.51 -1.78 3.44
N GLY A 22 -41.17 -0.71 3.91
CA GLY A 22 -42.47 -0.78 4.60
C GLY A 22 -42.53 -0.01 5.92
N GLN A 23 -43.71 0.03 6.54
CA GLN A 23 -43.99 0.73 7.81
C GLN A 23 -44.19 -0.23 9.02
N GLY A 24 -44.04 -1.54 8.82
CA GLY A 24 -44.26 -2.56 9.86
C GLY A 24 -43.03 -2.89 10.70
N ARG A 25 -43.24 -3.58 11.83
CA ARG A 25 -42.17 -4.16 12.65
C ARG A 25 -41.71 -5.48 12.02
N HIS A 26 -40.78 -5.44 11.08
CA HIS A 26 -40.16 -6.64 10.53
C HIS A 26 -38.90 -6.95 11.33
N GLU A 27 -38.82 -8.14 11.90
CA GLU A 27 -37.59 -8.65 12.47
C GLU A 27 -36.61 -8.97 11.33
N LEU A 28 -35.43 -8.37 11.38
CA LEU A 28 -34.39 -8.60 10.37
C LEU A 28 -33.66 -9.89 10.72
N ALA A 29 -33.63 -10.86 9.82
CA ALA A 29 -32.84 -12.09 9.99
C ALA A 29 -31.64 -12.09 9.03
N CYS A 30 -30.52 -12.66 9.47
CA CYS A 30 -29.36 -12.86 8.62
C CYS A 30 -29.69 -13.89 7.51
N ALA A 31 -29.52 -13.52 6.24
CA ALA A 31 -29.77 -14.44 5.12
C ALA A 31 -28.85 -15.68 5.10
N THR A 32 -27.66 -15.59 5.71
CA THR A 32 -26.68 -16.69 5.73
C THR A 32 -26.92 -17.70 6.84
N CYS A 33 -27.28 -17.26 8.05
CA CYS A 33 -27.40 -18.15 9.21
C CYS A 33 -28.76 -18.10 9.91
N GLY A 34 -29.71 -17.28 9.43
CA GLY A 34 -31.04 -17.12 10.01
C GLY A 34 -31.08 -16.38 11.36
N ALA A 35 -29.93 -16.03 11.93
CA ALA A 35 -29.87 -15.37 13.23
C ALA A 35 -30.59 -14.01 13.21
N PRO A 36 -31.39 -13.69 14.23
CA PRO A 36 -32.12 -12.44 14.26
C PRO A 36 -31.20 -11.26 14.64
N LEU A 37 -31.38 -10.14 13.94
CA LEU A 37 -30.53 -8.95 13.98
C LEU A 37 -31.18 -7.84 14.82
N HIS A 38 -31.47 -8.14 16.09
CA HIS A 38 -32.08 -7.20 17.02
C HIS A 38 -31.08 -6.14 17.52
N ASP A 39 -29.86 -6.57 17.83
CA ASP A 39 -28.82 -5.73 18.44
C ASP A 39 -27.77 -5.30 17.40
N MET A 40 -28.18 -4.42 16.49
CA MET A 40 -27.26 -3.85 15.52
C MET A 40 -26.41 -2.73 16.16
N LYS A 41 -25.11 -2.97 16.29
CA LYS A 41 -24.16 -1.91 16.69
C LYS A 41 -24.10 -0.84 15.60
N ARG A 42 -24.42 0.41 15.96
CA ARG A 42 -24.29 1.56 15.05
C ARG A 42 -22.83 1.71 14.65
N LEU A 43 -22.52 1.53 13.37
CA LEU A 43 -21.21 1.83 12.82
C LEU A 43 -21.06 3.35 12.70
N ARG A 44 -19.87 3.85 13.06
CA ARG A 44 -19.53 5.27 12.92
C ARG A 44 -19.48 5.64 11.44
N ALA A 45 -20.27 6.64 11.05
CA ALA A 45 -20.30 7.18 9.70
C ALA A 45 -19.19 8.22 9.47
N ASP A 46 -18.64 8.76 10.56
CA ASP A 46 -17.60 9.79 10.59
C ASP A 46 -16.18 9.26 10.28
N VAL A 47 -16.01 7.93 10.21
CA VAL A 47 -14.72 7.36 9.82
C VAL A 47 -14.54 7.58 8.32
N PRO A 48 -13.53 8.37 7.88
CA PRO A 48 -13.31 8.59 6.46
C PRO A 48 -13.07 7.24 5.79
N HIS A 49 -13.80 6.96 4.71
CA HIS A 49 -13.45 5.83 3.87
C HIS A 49 -11.99 6.01 3.41
N PRO A 50 -11.14 4.98 3.53
CA PRO A 50 -9.77 5.08 3.04
C PRO A 50 -9.86 5.46 1.56
N ALA A 51 -9.16 6.54 1.20
CA ALA A 51 -9.11 6.99 -0.18
C ALA A 51 -8.68 5.82 -1.07
N PRO A 52 -9.26 5.67 -2.27
CA PRO A 52 -8.79 4.66 -3.20
C PRO A 52 -7.28 4.86 -3.42
N PRO A 53 -6.50 3.76 -3.49
CA PRO A 53 -5.07 3.87 -3.71
C PRO A 53 -4.82 4.69 -4.97
N LYS A 54 -3.93 5.68 -4.88
CA LYS A 54 -3.53 6.48 -6.04
C LYS A 54 -3.02 5.52 -7.13
N PRO A 55 -3.40 5.71 -8.41
CA PRO A 55 -2.86 4.90 -9.48
C PRO A 55 -1.33 4.94 -9.41
N GLY A 56 -0.72 3.75 -9.39
CA GLY A 56 0.73 3.63 -9.42
C GLY A 56 1.31 4.27 -10.68
N PRO A 57 2.63 4.57 -10.69
CA PRO A 57 3.26 5.12 -11.88
C PRO A 57 3.03 4.19 -13.09
N PRO A 58 2.89 4.75 -14.31
CA PRO A 58 2.72 3.95 -15.50
C PRO A 58 3.88 2.95 -15.61
N ARG A 59 3.56 1.69 -15.89
CA ARG A 59 4.58 0.68 -16.19
C ARG A 59 5.44 1.20 -17.34
N PRO A 60 6.78 1.12 -17.25
CA PRO A 60 7.63 1.55 -18.34
C PRO A 60 7.23 0.77 -19.60
N LYS A 61 6.91 1.49 -20.68
CA LYS A 61 6.70 0.86 -21.98
C LYS A 61 7.97 0.05 -22.29
N PRO A 62 7.88 -1.19 -22.79
CA PRO A 62 9.06 -1.91 -23.24
C PRO A 62 9.70 -1.07 -24.36
N GLY A 63 10.73 -0.32 -23.99
CA GLY A 63 11.43 0.55 -24.90
C GLY A 63 12.16 -0.34 -25.89
N GLY A 64 11.89 -0.14 -27.19
CA GLY A 64 12.71 -0.70 -28.25
C GLY A 64 14.19 -0.51 -27.90
N TRP A 65 14.95 -1.57 -28.09
CA TRP A 65 16.33 -1.76 -27.66
C TRP A 65 17.24 -0.60 -28.10
N LYS A 66 17.27 0.51 -27.35
CA LYS A 66 18.31 1.52 -27.50
C LYS A 66 19.47 1.09 -26.62
N GLY A 67 20.47 0.51 -27.28
CA GLY A 67 21.69 -0.03 -26.68
C GLY A 67 22.18 0.81 -25.51
N ARG A 68 22.24 0.17 -24.34
CA ARG A 68 22.78 0.75 -23.12
C ARG A 68 24.22 1.19 -23.41
N LYS A 69 24.47 2.50 -23.51
CA LYS A 69 25.84 3.02 -23.59
C LYS A 69 26.55 2.61 -22.31
N VAL A 70 27.44 1.62 -22.41
CA VAL A 70 28.28 1.18 -21.32
C VAL A 70 29.12 2.38 -20.89
N LYS A 71 28.92 2.87 -19.66
CA LYS A 71 29.78 3.91 -19.09
C LYS A 71 31.17 3.31 -18.94
N LYS A 72 32.16 3.83 -19.68
CA LYS A 72 33.56 3.44 -19.53
C LYS A 72 34.00 3.75 -18.10
N ILE A 73 34.34 2.72 -17.33
CA ILE A 73 34.92 2.86 -16.00
C ILE A 73 36.29 3.55 -16.17
N LYS A 74 36.45 4.74 -15.58
CA LYS A 74 37.74 5.44 -15.53
C LYS A 74 38.72 4.58 -14.72
N LYS A 75 39.72 3.99 -15.37
CA LYS A 75 40.83 3.33 -14.69
C LYS A 75 41.59 4.39 -13.90
N LYS A 76 41.73 4.20 -12.58
CA LYS A 76 42.56 5.05 -11.72
C LYS A 76 43.99 5.03 -12.28
N SER A 77 44.55 6.19 -12.59
CA SER A 77 45.90 6.32 -13.14
C SER A 77 46.91 5.81 -12.11
N LEU A 78 47.89 5.02 -12.55
CA LEU A 78 48.97 4.46 -11.71
C LEU A 78 49.70 5.54 -10.88
N LYS A 79 49.72 6.78 -11.37
CA LYS A 79 50.24 7.96 -10.65
C LYS A 79 49.59 8.16 -9.27
N ARG A 80 48.30 7.82 -9.09
CA ARG A 80 47.63 7.90 -7.79
C ARG A 80 48.08 6.83 -6.79
N LYS A 81 48.67 5.72 -7.27
CA LYS A 81 49.25 4.69 -6.39
C LYS A 81 50.67 5.10 -5.98
N VAL A 82 51.49 5.52 -6.94
CA VAL A 82 52.90 5.88 -6.67
C VAL A 82 53.01 7.12 -5.77
N PHE A 83 52.15 8.14 -5.97
CA PHE A 83 52.16 9.31 -5.08
C PHE A 83 51.66 9.00 -3.66
N GLY A 84 50.84 7.95 -3.47
CA GLY A 84 50.42 7.53 -2.14
C GLY A 84 51.58 6.87 -1.38
N GLU A 85 52.26 5.92 -2.03
CA GLU A 85 53.40 5.21 -1.42
C GLU A 85 54.59 6.14 -1.09
N VAL A 86 54.85 7.14 -1.93
CA VAL A 86 55.92 8.11 -1.67
C VAL A 86 55.56 9.06 -0.52
N PHE A 87 54.29 9.40 -0.34
CA PHE A 87 53.87 10.28 0.76
C PHE A 87 53.93 9.56 2.11
N ASP A 88 53.44 8.31 2.20
CA ASP A 88 53.52 7.50 3.42
C ASP A 88 54.99 7.28 3.86
N MET A 89 55.91 7.03 2.91
CA MET A 89 57.34 6.90 3.26
C MET A 89 58.00 8.22 3.69
N ILE A 90 57.48 9.36 3.26
CA ILE A 90 58.00 10.67 3.69
C ILE A 90 57.49 11.01 5.09
N GLU A 91 56.23 10.70 5.42
CA GLU A 91 55.67 10.89 6.76
C GLU A 91 56.37 10.01 7.81
N ASP A 92 56.82 8.80 7.47
CA ASP A 92 57.56 7.90 8.38
C ASP A 92 59.04 8.31 8.58
N LEU A 93 59.61 9.16 7.70
CA LEU A 93 60.99 9.65 7.80
C LEU A 93 61.12 10.99 8.54
N PHE A 94 60.01 11.72 8.69
CA PHE A 94 59.95 13.03 9.34
C PHE A 94 59.28 12.97 10.73
N ASP A 95 59.38 11.82 11.43
CA ASP A 95 59.33 11.71 12.90
C ASP A 95 60.75 11.46 13.47
#